data_AF-A0A356KVJ2-F1
#
_entry.id   AF-A0A356KVJ2-F1
#
_cell.length_a   1.000
_cell.length_b   1.000
_cell.length_c   1.000
_cell.angle_alpha   90.00
_cell.angle_beta   90.00
_cell.angle_gamma   90.00
#
_symmetry.space_group_name_H-M   'P 1'
#
loop_
_entity.id
_entity.type
_entity.pdbx_description
1 polymer ?
#
loop_
_entity_poly.entity_id
_entity_poly.type
_entity_poly.pdbx_seq_one_letter_code
_entity_poly.pdbx_strand_id
1 'polypeptide(L)'
;MRVAVEIRVAVGALLTLQVLTSFGAIGLLERMGPAIARILAENLYSLEATEELLAALGEAKVAPDRARDRFAGALERARANVTEPEESPILKRIEAEAPAALSGDERARQETVALVRELSRVNHASTHQADSAARELGHAGAWAAALLGAASFAFSVLVLRRLRRRVVGPLNELSDTAQAYRRGDLHRRTRRVDMSPAFTQVAEVLDELLDETMCPATREAAPGEQPGRLEQGALLALLALDGRERVLLDEAGRVRAASAGALGRLDGSAAGEGLSEALRQVARGEEVEGFRVQRLEGGAICELPPA
;
A
#
# COMPACT_ATOMS: atom_id res chain seq x y z
N MET A 1 20.01 -11.26 -0.75
CA MET A 1 18.99 -10.89 0.27
C MET A 1 18.74 -9.38 0.42
N ARG A 2 19.71 -8.47 0.21
CA ARG A 2 19.52 -7.01 0.48
C ARG A 2 18.52 -6.29 -0.44
N VAL A 3 18.42 -6.67 -1.73
CA VAL A 3 17.48 -6.04 -2.68
C VAL A 3 16.01 -6.31 -2.31
N ALA A 4 15.69 -7.55 -1.92
CA ALA A 4 14.34 -7.90 -1.46
C ALA A 4 13.95 -7.11 -0.20
N VAL A 5 14.90 -6.83 0.69
CA VAL A 5 14.68 -5.96 1.86
C VAL A 5 14.45 -4.52 1.43
N GLU A 6 15.25 -3.96 0.51
CA GLU A 6 15.03 -2.60 -0.01
C GLU A 6 13.65 -2.43 -0.67
N ILE A 7 13.22 -3.42 -1.45
CA ILE A 7 11.88 -3.42 -2.08
C ILE A 7 10.79 -3.50 -1.02
N ARG A 8 10.90 -4.42 -0.05
CA ARG A 8 9.92 -4.55 1.04
C ARG A 8 9.84 -3.27 1.88
N VAL A 9 10.96 -2.62 2.15
CA VAL A 9 10.99 -1.34 2.87
C VAL A 9 10.32 -0.25 2.04
N ALA A 10 10.58 -0.17 0.74
CA ALA A 10 9.95 0.82 -0.14
C ALA A 10 8.43 0.62 -0.25
N VAL A 11 7.98 -0.61 -0.48
CA VAL A 11 6.56 -0.96 -0.53
C VAL A 11 5.89 -0.75 0.83
N GLY A 12 6.54 -1.20 1.91
CA GLY A 12 6.05 -0.99 3.27
C GLY A 12 5.92 0.49 3.63
N ALA A 13 6.91 1.32 3.27
CA ALA A 13 6.84 2.76 3.48
C ALA A 13 5.69 3.41 2.71
N LEU A 14 5.43 3.00 1.46
CA LEU A 14 4.31 3.48 0.66
C LEU A 14 2.97 3.11 1.29
N LEU A 15 2.80 1.85 1.70
CA LEU A 15 1.57 1.38 2.34
C LEU A 15 1.32 2.12 3.66
N THR A 16 2.34 2.24 4.51
CA THR A 16 2.25 2.98 5.77
C THR A 16 1.89 4.44 5.53
N LEU A 17 2.50 5.09 4.55
CA LEU A 17 2.16 6.47 4.20
C LEU A 17 0.72 6.60 3.70
N GLN A 18 0.24 5.67 2.88
CA GLN A 18 -1.14 5.69 2.38
C GLN A 18 -2.15 5.52 3.52
N VAL A 19 -1.87 4.63 4.47
CA VAL A 19 -2.69 4.42 5.66
C VAL A 19 -2.70 5.68 6.52
N LEU A 20 -1.53 6.26 6.82
CA LEU A 20 -1.43 7.51 7.58
C LEU A 20 -2.16 8.67 6.90
N THR A 21 -2.05 8.78 5.57
CA THR A 21 -2.75 9.80 4.78
C THR A 21 -4.26 9.64 4.88
N SER A 22 -4.75 8.40 4.81
CA SER A 22 -6.18 8.08 4.91
C SER A 22 -6.73 8.40 6.30
N PHE A 23 -6.03 7.98 7.36
CA PHE A 23 -6.41 8.32 8.74
C PHE A 23 -6.32 9.82 9.01
N GLY A 24 -5.29 10.50 8.47
CA GLY A 24 -5.15 11.95 8.58
C GLY A 24 -6.33 12.68 7.93
N ALA A 25 -6.73 12.25 6.73
CA ALA A 25 -7.90 12.80 6.05
C ALA A 25 -9.21 12.56 6.82
N ILE A 26 -9.43 11.34 7.33
CA ILE A 26 -10.61 11.02 8.15
C ILE A 26 -10.64 11.86 9.42
N GLY A 27 -9.53 11.95 10.17
CA GLY A 27 -9.47 12.75 11.39
C GLY A 27 -9.70 14.26 11.16
N LEU A 28 -9.30 14.76 9.98
CA LEU A 28 -9.62 16.12 9.53
C LEU A 28 -11.14 16.30 9.34
N LEU A 29 -11.80 15.35 8.68
CA LEU A 29 -13.25 15.37 8.47
C LEU A 29 -14.03 15.23 9.78
N GLU A 30 -13.60 14.34 10.68
CA GLU A 30 -14.25 14.12 11.98
C GLU A 30 -14.19 15.34 12.90
N ARG A 31 -13.12 16.15 12.84
CA ARG A 31 -13.06 17.39 13.64
C ARG A 31 -14.02 18.48 13.17
N MET A 32 -14.52 18.39 11.94
CA MET A 32 -15.37 19.43 11.33
C MET A 32 -16.86 19.15 11.47
N GLY A 33 -17.28 17.88 11.46
CA GLY A 33 -18.68 17.48 11.57
C GLY A 33 -19.41 17.96 12.85
N PRO A 34 -18.82 17.81 14.06
CA PRO A 34 -19.50 18.14 15.31
C PRO A 34 -19.79 19.63 15.48
N ALA A 35 -18.89 20.49 15.03
CA ALA A 35 -19.04 21.94 15.15
C ALA A 35 -20.22 22.44 14.31
N ILE A 36 -20.33 21.98 13.06
CA ILE A 36 -21.42 22.36 12.15
C ILE A 36 -22.77 21.79 12.65
N ALA A 37 -22.78 20.52 13.08
CA ALA A 37 -24.00 19.89 13.56
C ALA A 37 -24.58 20.59 14.81
N ARG A 38 -23.69 21.03 15.72
CA ARG A 38 -24.09 21.77 16.92
C ARG A 38 -24.66 23.15 16.58
N ILE A 39 -24.00 23.91 15.70
CA ILE A 39 -24.49 25.22 15.25
C ILE A 39 -25.85 25.09 14.57
N LEU A 40 -26.03 24.06 13.73
CA LEU A 40 -27.29 23.83 13.03
C LEU A 40 -28.43 23.48 14.00
N ALA A 41 -28.15 22.64 15.00
CA ALA A 41 -29.12 22.23 16.00
C ALA A 41 -29.53 23.41 16.89
N GLU A 42 -28.57 24.16 17.42
CA GLU A 42 -28.82 25.35 18.28
C GLU A 42 -29.65 26.41 17.52
N ASN A 43 -29.40 26.60 16.22
CA ASN A 43 -30.21 27.47 15.38
C ASN A 43 -31.66 27.02 15.23
N LEU A 44 -31.87 25.74 14.94
CA LEU A 44 -33.20 25.20 14.71
C LEU A 44 -34.07 25.36 15.97
N TYR A 45 -33.50 25.04 17.14
CA TYR A 45 -34.19 25.20 18.43
C TYR A 45 -34.58 26.65 18.72
N SER A 46 -33.68 27.60 18.48
CA SER A 46 -33.93 29.02 18.71
C SER A 46 -34.98 29.60 17.74
N LEU A 47 -34.98 29.16 16.49
CA LEU A 47 -35.99 29.55 15.49
C LEU A 47 -37.37 28.99 15.87
N GLU A 48 -37.47 27.69 16.14
CA GLU A 48 -38.73 27.04 16.52
C GLU A 48 -39.34 27.68 17.77
N ALA A 49 -38.52 27.97 18.80
CA ALA A 49 -39.01 28.59 20.02
C ALA A 49 -39.55 30.01 19.76
N THR A 50 -38.87 30.83 18.95
CA THR A 50 -39.35 32.19 18.63
C THR A 50 -40.59 32.17 17.73
N GLU A 51 -40.69 31.24 16.78
CA GLU A 51 -41.88 31.02 15.95
C GLU A 51 -43.08 30.58 16.79
N GLU A 52 -42.89 29.67 17.74
CA GLU A 52 -43.98 29.20 18.61
C GLU A 52 -44.46 30.27 19.59
N LEU A 53 -43.56 31.14 20.09
CA LEU A 53 -43.96 32.31 20.89
C LEU A 53 -44.85 33.25 20.07
N LEU A 54 -44.48 33.55 18.82
CA LEU A 54 -45.28 34.39 17.92
C LEU A 54 -46.60 33.72 17.53
N ALA A 55 -46.59 32.41 17.25
CA ALA A 55 -47.77 31.64 16.90
C ALA A 55 -48.77 31.62 18.07
N ALA A 56 -48.29 31.39 19.29
CA ALA A 56 -49.11 31.42 20.50
C ALA A 56 -49.74 32.80 20.73
N LEU A 57 -49.00 33.90 20.50
CA LEU A 57 -49.57 35.26 20.54
C LEU A 57 -50.65 35.49 19.48
N GLY A 58 -50.53 34.86 18.31
CA GLY A 58 -51.55 34.90 17.26
C GLY A 58 -52.81 34.09 17.61
N GLU A 59 -52.63 32.93 18.26
CA GLU A 59 -53.71 32.03 18.69
C GLU A 59 -54.47 32.54 19.93
N ALA A 60 -53.90 33.47 20.69
CA ALA A 60 -54.44 33.96 21.97
C ALA A 60 -55.90 34.45 21.90
N LYS A 61 -56.33 34.98 20.75
CA LYS A 61 -57.72 35.44 20.55
C LYS A 61 -58.72 34.31 20.25
N VAL A 62 -58.25 33.18 19.73
CA VAL A 62 -59.09 32.06 19.27
C VAL A 62 -59.13 30.94 20.32
N ALA A 63 -57.99 30.64 20.95
CA ALA A 63 -57.84 29.57 21.94
C ALA A 63 -56.90 30.02 23.07
N PRO A 64 -57.35 30.88 24.01
CA PRO A 64 -56.50 31.52 25.00
C PRO A 64 -55.77 30.55 25.93
N ASP A 65 -56.43 29.47 26.36
CA ASP A 65 -55.81 28.49 27.27
C ASP A 65 -54.72 27.69 26.56
N ARG A 66 -54.99 27.24 25.33
CA ARG A 66 -53.99 26.56 24.48
C ARG A 66 -52.82 27.48 24.14
N ALA A 67 -53.09 28.75 23.86
CA ALA A 67 -52.06 29.75 23.57
C ALA A 67 -51.15 29.97 24.78
N ARG A 68 -51.70 30.03 26.00
CA ARG A 68 -50.91 30.16 27.24
C ARG A 68 -50.00 28.96 27.45
N ASP A 69 -50.53 27.74 27.33
CA ASP A 69 -49.74 26.52 27.51
C ASP A 69 -48.61 26.42 26.48
N ARG A 70 -48.93 26.72 25.21
CA ARG A 70 -47.95 26.71 24.12
C ARG A 70 -46.87 27.77 24.30
N PHE A 71 -47.27 28.98 24.71
CA PHE A 71 -46.34 30.07 24.99
C PHE A 71 -45.41 29.73 26.16
N ALA A 72 -45.95 29.21 27.26
CA ALA A 72 -45.16 28.79 28.42
C ALA A 72 -44.15 27.70 28.05
N GLY A 73 -44.58 26.69 27.29
CA GLY A 73 -43.69 25.63 26.81
C GLY A 73 -42.58 26.14 25.88
N ALA A 74 -42.90 27.07 24.97
CA ALA A 74 -41.90 27.67 24.08
C ALA A 74 -40.91 28.56 24.85
N LEU A 75 -41.38 29.30 25.85
CA LEU A 75 -40.55 30.15 26.70
C LEU A 75 -39.60 29.32 27.57
N GLU A 76 -40.06 28.21 28.14
CA GLU A 76 -39.20 27.27 28.86
C GLU A 76 -38.11 26.68 27.95
N ARG A 77 -38.47 26.27 26.73
CA ARG A 77 -37.47 25.78 25.75
C ARG A 77 -36.44 26.84 25.39
N ALA A 78 -36.87 28.09 25.20
CA ALA A 78 -35.96 29.20 24.94
C ALA A 78 -35.02 29.47 26.13
N ARG A 79 -35.51 29.36 27.37
CA ARG A 79 -34.70 29.49 28.59
C ARG A 79 -33.69 28.37 28.78
N ALA A 80 -34.07 27.14 28.44
CA ALA A 80 -33.19 25.99 28.56
C ALA A 80 -32.01 26.04 27.58
N ASN A 81 -32.12 26.81 26.50
CA ASN A 81 -31.13 26.91 25.43
C ASN A 81 -30.52 28.31 25.29
N VAL A 82 -30.37 29.05 26.40
CA VAL A 82 -29.70 30.36 26.37
C VAL A 82 -28.24 30.19 25.96
N THR A 83 -27.87 30.77 24.82
CA THR A 83 -26.51 30.71 24.28
C THR A 83 -25.70 31.95 24.60
N GLU A 84 -26.34 33.13 24.57
CA GLU A 84 -25.69 34.42 24.78
C GLU A 84 -26.15 35.11 26.08
N PRO A 85 -25.26 35.86 26.77
CA PRO A 85 -25.60 36.60 27.98
C PRO A 85 -26.73 37.62 27.79
N GLU A 86 -26.88 38.12 26.56
CA GLU A 86 -27.83 39.14 26.14
C GLU A 86 -29.27 38.60 26.00
N GLU A 87 -29.45 37.28 25.85
CA GLU A 87 -30.78 36.65 25.72
C GLU A 87 -31.55 36.63 27.05
N SER A 88 -30.84 36.37 28.16
CA SER A 88 -31.41 36.28 29.51
C SER A 88 -32.26 37.50 29.91
N PRO A 89 -31.79 38.75 29.77
CA PRO A 89 -32.61 39.92 30.09
C PRO A 89 -33.82 40.07 29.17
N ILE A 90 -33.71 39.69 27.88
CA ILE A 90 -34.82 39.75 26.93
C ILE A 90 -35.91 38.73 27.31
N LEU A 91 -35.52 37.49 27.61
CA LEU A 91 -36.43 36.42 28.03
C LEU A 91 -37.18 36.77 29.34
N LYS A 92 -36.54 37.47 30.27
CA LYS A 92 -37.19 37.97 31.49
C LYS A 92 -38.24 39.03 31.19
N ARG A 93 -37.97 39.93 30.24
CA ARG A 93 -38.97 40.93 29.79
C ARG A 93 -40.14 40.26 29.08
N ILE A 94 -39.87 39.26 28.23
CA ILE A 94 -40.92 38.46 27.58
C ILE A 94 -41.81 37.78 28.62
N GLU A 95 -41.22 37.14 29.64
CA GLU A 95 -41.98 36.50 30.72
C GLU A 95 -42.88 37.48 31.48
N ALA A 96 -42.39 38.70 31.73
CA ALA A 96 -43.15 39.72 32.46
C ALA A 96 -44.34 40.27 31.66
N GLU A 97 -44.17 40.49 30.35
CA GLU A 97 -45.20 41.07 29.46
C GLU A 97 -46.19 40.03 28.91
N ALA A 98 -45.79 38.74 28.87
CA ALA A 98 -46.58 37.66 28.28
C ALA A 98 -48.00 37.50 28.85
N PRO A 99 -48.27 37.59 30.16
CA PRO A 99 -49.63 37.45 30.70
C PRO A 99 -50.59 38.54 30.17
N ALA A 100 -50.11 39.79 30.09
CA ALA A 100 -50.87 40.91 29.55
C ALA A 100 -51.07 40.75 28.03
N ALA A 101 -50.03 40.35 27.30
CA ALA A 101 -50.13 40.10 25.86
C ALA A 101 -51.11 38.98 25.50
N LEU A 102 -51.10 37.87 26.26
CA LEU A 102 -51.98 36.71 26.05
C LEU A 102 -53.42 36.94 26.52
N SER A 103 -53.66 37.92 27.40
CA SER A 103 -55.01 38.32 27.83
C SER A 103 -55.68 39.31 26.87
N GLY A 104 -54.99 39.75 25.81
CA GLY A 104 -55.55 40.58 24.75
C GLY A 104 -55.19 42.06 24.84
N ASP A 105 -54.29 42.47 25.73
CA ASP A 105 -53.74 43.83 25.71
C ASP A 105 -52.88 44.04 24.46
N GLU A 106 -53.34 44.92 23.57
CA GLU A 106 -52.66 45.21 22.31
C GLU A 106 -51.28 45.85 22.51
N ARG A 107 -51.10 46.66 23.56
CA ARG A 107 -49.81 47.30 23.84
C ARG A 107 -48.80 46.27 24.35
N ALA A 108 -49.20 45.44 25.31
CA ALA A 108 -48.36 44.35 25.81
C ALA A 108 -48.04 43.34 24.70
N ARG A 109 -48.98 43.07 23.80
CA ARG A 109 -48.76 42.23 22.62
C ARG A 109 -47.73 42.81 21.66
N GLN A 110 -47.82 44.11 21.35
CA GLN A 110 -46.82 44.78 20.49
C GLN A 110 -45.43 44.76 21.12
N GLU A 111 -45.34 45.02 22.42
CA GLU A 111 -44.08 44.95 23.18
C GLU A 111 -43.51 43.53 23.18
N THR A 112 -44.33 42.51 23.45
CA THR A 112 -43.91 41.11 23.44
C THR A 112 -43.44 40.68 22.05
N VAL A 113 -44.12 41.08 20.97
CA VAL A 113 -43.67 40.82 19.59
C VAL A 113 -42.34 41.50 19.30
N ALA A 114 -42.14 42.74 19.76
CA ALA A 114 -40.88 43.46 19.59
C ALA A 114 -39.73 42.75 20.34
N LEU A 115 -39.98 42.29 21.57
CA LEU A 115 -39.02 41.53 22.37
C LEU A 115 -38.67 40.18 21.74
N VAL A 116 -39.65 39.44 21.21
CA VAL A 116 -39.38 38.15 20.53
C VAL A 116 -38.57 38.37 19.25
N ARG A 117 -38.81 39.47 18.51
CA ARG A 117 -37.98 39.85 17.36
C ARG A 117 -36.57 40.26 17.77
N GLU A 118 -36.42 40.96 18.89
CA GLU A 118 -35.12 41.32 19.45
C GLU A 118 -34.33 40.07 19.85
N LEU A 119 -34.98 39.11 20.53
CA LEU A 119 -34.40 37.80 20.87
C LEU A 119 -33.92 37.06 19.62
N SER A 120 -34.77 36.97 18.59
CA SER A 120 -34.42 36.35 17.30
C SER A 120 -33.21 37.04 16.64
N ARG A 121 -33.13 38.38 16.70
CA ARG A 121 -32.01 39.13 16.13
C ARG A 121 -30.69 38.83 16.86
N VAL A 122 -30.70 38.76 18.18
CA VAL A 122 -29.52 38.41 18.99
C VAL A 122 -29.05 37.00 18.65
N ASN A 123 -29.96 36.03 18.58
CA ASN A 123 -29.65 34.65 18.20
C ASN A 123 -29.09 34.51 16.77
N HIS A 124 -29.61 35.29 15.82
CA HIS A 124 -29.09 35.28 14.46
C HIS A 124 -27.69 35.89 14.35
N ALA A 125 -27.37 36.89 15.18
CA ALA A 125 -26.05 37.51 15.18
C ALA A 125 -24.96 36.53 15.67
N SER A 126 -25.21 35.80 16.76
CA SER A 126 -24.27 34.80 17.28
C SER A 126 -24.07 33.64 16.29
N THR A 127 -25.16 33.21 15.64
CA THR A 127 -25.13 32.17 14.59
C THR A 127 -24.23 32.55 13.42
N HIS A 128 -24.32 33.79 12.93
CA HIS A 128 -23.50 34.22 11.80
C HIS A 128 -22.00 34.16 12.10
N GLN A 129 -21.62 34.46 13.34
CA GLN A 129 -20.23 34.37 13.80
C GLN A 129 -19.76 32.91 13.95
N ALA A 130 -20.66 32.03 14.40
CA ALA A 130 -20.37 30.60 14.47
C ALA A 130 -20.24 29.97 13.06
N ASP A 131 -21.08 30.37 12.10
CA ASP A 131 -20.99 29.92 10.70
C ASP A 131 -19.68 30.38 10.04
N SER A 132 -19.23 31.61 10.29
CA SER A 132 -17.93 32.07 9.76
C SER A 132 -16.76 31.27 10.32
N ALA A 133 -16.77 30.99 11.63
CA ALA A 133 -15.75 30.13 12.25
C ALA A 133 -15.77 28.69 11.69
N ALA A 134 -16.96 28.14 11.44
CA ALA A 134 -17.11 26.83 10.81
C ALA A 134 -16.58 26.80 9.37
N ARG A 135 -16.78 27.87 8.59
CA ARG A 135 -16.23 28.01 7.23
C ARG A 135 -14.72 28.15 7.22
N GLU A 136 -14.15 28.87 8.18
CA GLU A 136 -12.69 28.99 8.31
C GLU A 136 -12.05 27.64 8.64
N LEU A 137 -12.65 26.87 9.56
CA LEU A 137 -12.28 25.47 9.81
C LEU A 137 -12.46 24.61 8.55
N GLY A 138 -13.54 24.86 7.82
CA GLY A 138 -13.84 24.45 6.44
C GLY A 138 -12.62 24.49 5.51
N HIS A 139 -12.18 25.72 5.27
CA HIS A 139 -11.10 26.04 4.34
C HIS A 139 -9.75 25.54 4.84
N ALA A 140 -9.46 25.65 6.14
CA ALA A 140 -8.22 25.15 6.72
C ALA A 140 -8.11 23.63 6.59
N GLY A 141 -9.21 22.90 6.82
CA GLY A 141 -9.26 21.46 6.68
C GLY A 141 -9.06 21.01 5.23
N ALA A 142 -9.70 21.69 4.28
CA ALA A 142 -9.54 21.42 2.85
C ALA A 142 -8.09 21.64 2.37
N TRP A 143 -7.44 22.74 2.79
CA TRP A 143 -6.03 22.99 2.47
C TRP A 143 -5.09 21.97 3.11
N ALA A 144 -5.35 21.56 4.34
CA ALA A 144 -4.57 20.51 5.00
C ALA A 144 -4.66 19.18 4.25
N ALA A 145 -5.87 18.77 3.82
CA ALA A 145 -6.06 17.56 3.03
C ALA A 145 -5.37 17.64 1.66
N ALA A 146 -5.46 18.80 0.98
CA ALA A 146 -4.78 19.02 -0.29
C ALA A 146 -3.25 18.93 -0.16
N LEU A 147 -2.67 19.54 0.87
CA LEU A 147 -1.22 19.49 1.14
C LEU A 147 -0.78 18.07 1.49
N LEU A 148 -1.56 17.34 2.29
CA LEU A 148 -1.30 15.95 2.65
C LEU A 148 -1.29 15.05 1.41
N GLY A 149 -2.28 15.23 0.52
CA GLY A 149 -2.36 14.52 -0.76
C GLY A 149 -1.19 14.84 -1.68
N ALA A 150 -0.83 16.12 -1.81
CA ALA A 150 0.31 16.56 -2.62
C ALA A 150 1.64 15.98 -2.09
N ALA A 151 1.83 15.97 -0.77
CA ALA A 151 3.01 15.39 -0.14
C ALA A 151 3.08 13.86 -0.35
N SER A 152 1.95 13.16 -0.21
CA SER A 152 1.87 11.71 -0.45
C SER A 152 2.18 11.36 -1.91
N PHE A 153 1.66 12.15 -2.85
CA PHE A 153 1.97 11.99 -4.27
C PHE A 153 3.46 12.23 -4.56
N ALA A 154 4.03 13.33 -4.05
CA ALA A 154 5.45 13.64 -4.23
C ALA A 154 6.35 12.52 -3.66
N PHE A 155 6.03 12.01 -2.47
CA PHE A 155 6.74 10.89 -1.87
C PHE A 155 6.64 9.63 -2.74
N SER A 156 5.46 9.33 -3.26
CA SER A 156 5.24 8.18 -4.16
C SER A 156 6.11 8.27 -5.42
N VAL A 157 6.19 9.45 -6.03
CA VAL A 157 7.08 9.71 -7.18
C VAL A 157 8.55 9.52 -6.81
N LEU A 158 8.97 9.98 -5.62
CA LEU A 158 10.35 9.80 -5.14
C LEU A 158 10.70 8.32 -4.94
N VAL A 159 9.80 7.54 -4.31
CA VAL A 159 9.99 6.10 -4.12
C VAL A 159 10.06 5.39 -5.47
N LEU A 160 9.18 5.70 -6.42
CA LEU A 160 9.19 5.11 -7.75
C LEU A 160 10.49 5.45 -8.51
N ARG A 161 10.95 6.71 -8.45
CA ARG A 161 12.23 7.12 -9.04
C ARG A 161 13.40 6.37 -8.42
N ARG A 162 13.40 6.19 -7.09
CA ARG A 162 14.44 5.45 -6.38
C ARG A 162 14.45 3.98 -6.76
N LEU A 163 13.29 3.33 -6.83
CA LEU A 163 13.14 1.93 -7.23
C LEU A 163 13.60 1.73 -8.68
N ARG A 164 13.21 2.62 -9.59
CA ARG A 164 13.64 2.57 -10.99
C ARG A 164 15.15 2.67 -11.13
N ARG A 165 15.79 3.61 -10.41
CA ARG A 165 17.25 3.80 -10.48
C ARG A 165 18.04 2.67 -9.79
N ARG A 166 17.59 2.18 -8.63
CA ARG A 166 18.36 1.21 -7.83
C ARG A 166 18.07 -0.26 -8.11
N VAL A 167 16.93 -0.57 -8.73
CA VAL A 167 16.51 -1.96 -8.98
C VAL A 167 16.31 -2.21 -10.47
N VAL A 168 15.43 -1.43 -11.11
CA VAL A 168 15.07 -1.68 -12.52
C VAL A 168 16.26 -1.41 -13.46
N GLY A 169 16.98 -0.30 -13.27
CA GLY A 169 18.16 0.03 -14.06
C GLY A 169 19.24 -1.07 -14.02
N PRO A 170 19.73 -1.47 -12.83
CA PRO A 170 20.71 -2.55 -12.71
C PRO A 170 20.23 -3.90 -13.27
N LEU A 171 18.95 -4.26 -13.07
CA LEU A 171 18.39 -5.48 -13.66
C LEU A 171 18.40 -5.44 -15.19
N ASN A 172 18.03 -4.31 -15.78
CA ASN A 172 18.09 -4.13 -17.23
C ASN A 172 19.52 -4.24 -17.75
N GLU A 173 20.50 -3.63 -17.08
CA GLU A 173 21.91 -3.70 -17.49
C GLU A 173 22.45 -5.14 -17.46
N LEU A 174 22.12 -5.91 -16.42
CA LEU A 174 22.47 -7.33 -16.31
C LEU A 174 21.82 -8.15 -17.43
N SER A 175 20.52 -7.95 -17.66
CA SER A 175 19.77 -8.63 -18.73
C SER A 175 20.34 -8.28 -20.11
N ASP A 176 20.62 -7.01 -20.37
CA ASP A 176 21.12 -6.53 -21.65
C ASP A 176 22.53 -7.08 -21.93
N THR A 177 23.38 -7.18 -20.91
CA THR A 177 24.72 -7.78 -21.03
C THR A 177 24.62 -9.28 -21.33
N ALA A 178 23.76 -10.01 -20.61
CA ALA A 178 23.54 -11.43 -20.87
C ALA A 178 22.94 -11.68 -22.28
N GLN A 179 22.03 -10.82 -22.73
CA GLN A 179 21.47 -10.91 -24.08
C GLN A 179 22.50 -10.56 -25.16
N ALA A 180 23.38 -9.59 -24.93
CA ALA A 180 24.44 -9.24 -25.87
C ALA A 180 25.44 -10.39 -26.05
N TYR A 181 25.82 -11.06 -24.95
CA TYR A 181 26.62 -12.27 -25.00
C TYR A 181 25.96 -13.37 -25.84
N ARG A 182 24.65 -13.62 -25.63
CA ARG A 182 23.89 -14.58 -26.44
C ARG A 182 23.84 -14.22 -27.93
N ARG A 183 23.99 -12.95 -28.30
CA ARG A 183 24.04 -12.47 -29.69
C ARG A 183 25.47 -12.45 -30.25
N GLY A 184 26.46 -12.91 -29.49
CA GLY A 184 27.86 -13.02 -29.93
C GLY A 184 28.73 -11.80 -29.61
N ASP A 185 28.23 -10.82 -28.84
CA ASP A 185 29.05 -9.72 -28.34
C ASP A 185 29.74 -10.13 -27.04
N LEU A 186 30.96 -10.64 -27.17
CA LEU A 186 31.74 -11.23 -26.07
C LEU A 186 32.52 -10.17 -25.26
N HIS A 187 32.57 -8.93 -25.74
CA HIS A 187 33.31 -7.83 -25.10
C HIS A 187 32.42 -6.88 -24.30
N ARG A 188 31.09 -6.98 -24.42
CA ARG A 188 30.20 -6.19 -23.56
C ARG A 188 30.40 -6.58 -22.10
N ARG A 189 30.54 -5.57 -21.24
CA ARG A 189 30.66 -5.70 -19.79
C ARG A 189 29.57 -4.88 -19.11
N THR A 190 29.22 -5.27 -17.88
CA THR A 190 28.18 -4.60 -17.11
C THR A 190 28.63 -3.21 -16.64
N ARG A 191 27.80 -2.18 -16.84
CA ARG A 191 28.08 -0.85 -16.29
C ARG A 191 27.70 -0.77 -14.81
N ARG A 192 28.69 -0.74 -13.92
CA ARG A 192 28.49 -0.77 -12.45
C ARG A 192 28.08 0.55 -11.79
N VAL A 193 27.73 1.58 -12.56
CA VAL A 193 27.40 2.91 -12.03
C VAL A 193 26.04 2.87 -11.32
N ASP A 194 25.98 3.40 -10.08
CA ASP A 194 24.77 3.47 -9.24
C ASP A 194 24.12 2.14 -8.82
N MET A 195 24.82 1.01 -8.97
CA MET A 195 24.34 -0.30 -8.54
C MET A 195 24.40 -0.48 -7.02
N SER A 196 23.44 -1.21 -6.45
CA SER A 196 23.54 -1.65 -5.06
C SER A 196 24.63 -2.73 -4.93
N PRO A 197 25.25 -2.92 -3.74
CA PRO A 197 26.33 -3.90 -3.57
C PRO A 197 25.94 -5.34 -3.98
N ALA A 198 24.66 -5.69 -3.83
CA ALA A 198 24.15 -6.99 -4.27
C ALA A 198 24.12 -7.12 -5.80
N PHE A 199 23.78 -6.05 -6.52
CA PHE A 199 23.84 -6.04 -7.99
C PHE A 199 25.28 -5.97 -8.48
N THR A 200 26.16 -5.23 -7.80
CA THR A 200 27.60 -5.20 -8.11
C THR A 200 28.23 -6.59 -8.01
N GLN A 201 27.91 -7.36 -6.97
CA GLN A 201 28.41 -8.72 -6.82
C GLN A 201 27.95 -9.65 -7.94
N VAL A 202 26.67 -9.55 -8.35
CA VAL A 202 26.15 -10.35 -9.47
C VAL A 202 26.77 -9.93 -10.79
N ALA A 203 26.97 -8.63 -11.00
CA ALA A 203 27.66 -8.07 -12.15
C ALA A 203 29.13 -8.56 -12.24
N GLU A 204 29.84 -8.60 -11.11
CA GLU A 204 31.21 -9.13 -11.02
C GLU A 204 31.30 -10.59 -11.42
N VAL A 205 30.44 -11.44 -10.85
CA VAL A 205 30.39 -12.86 -11.20
C VAL A 205 30.03 -13.05 -12.68
N LEU A 206 29.11 -12.25 -13.21
CA LEU A 206 28.75 -12.30 -14.63
C LEU A 206 29.93 -11.90 -15.52
N ASP A 207 30.61 -10.80 -15.21
CA ASP A 207 31.78 -10.35 -15.98
C ASP A 207 32.93 -11.38 -15.91
N GLU A 208 33.17 -11.99 -14.74
CA GLU A 208 34.18 -13.04 -14.55
C GLU A 208 33.89 -14.29 -15.40
N LEU A 209 32.64 -14.76 -15.41
CA LEU A 209 32.21 -15.88 -16.26
C LEU A 209 32.39 -15.55 -17.75
N LEU A 210 32.13 -14.30 -18.15
CA LEU A 210 32.35 -13.86 -19.53
C LEU A 210 33.84 -13.80 -19.87
N ASP A 211 34.69 -13.32 -18.96
CA ASP A 211 36.14 -13.26 -19.13
C ASP A 211 36.76 -14.67 -19.25
N GLU A 212 36.29 -15.63 -18.45
CA GLU A 212 36.71 -17.04 -18.54
C GLU A 212 36.40 -17.64 -19.91
N THR A 213 35.26 -17.29 -20.52
CA THR A 213 34.93 -17.76 -21.88
C THR A 213 35.74 -17.08 -22.98
N MET A 214 36.30 -15.90 -22.71
CA MET A 214 37.09 -15.10 -23.66
C MET A 214 38.58 -15.44 -23.64
N CYS A 215 39.11 -15.98 -22.55
CA CYS A 215 40.54 -16.25 -22.38
C CYS A 215 40.84 -17.75 -22.15
N PRO A 216 40.72 -18.61 -23.17
CA PRO A 216 41.14 -20.01 -23.07
C PRO A 216 42.68 -20.19 -23.05
N ALA A 217 43.47 -19.12 -23.19
CA ALA A 217 44.89 -19.17 -23.56
C ALA A 217 45.91 -19.27 -22.40
N THR A 218 45.48 -19.38 -21.14
CA THR A 218 46.40 -19.59 -19.99
C THR A 218 46.27 -20.98 -19.37
N ARG A 219 45.97 -21.99 -20.20
CA ARG A 219 46.20 -23.40 -19.89
C ARG A 219 47.36 -23.94 -20.72
N GLU A 220 48.53 -23.32 -20.63
CA GLU A 220 49.76 -24.10 -20.79
C GLU A 220 49.89 -25.00 -19.58
N ALA A 221 49.72 -26.28 -19.85
CA ALA A 221 49.69 -27.37 -18.91
C ALA A 221 50.98 -27.41 -18.07
N ALA A 222 50.85 -27.29 -16.75
CA ALA A 222 51.72 -28.03 -15.86
C ALA A 222 51.40 -29.53 -16.07
N PRO A 223 52.37 -30.38 -16.43
CA PRO A 223 52.11 -31.79 -16.69
C PRO A 223 51.82 -32.49 -15.36
N GLY A 224 50.54 -32.66 -15.02
CA GLY A 224 50.14 -33.45 -13.86
C GLY A 224 48.72 -33.27 -13.33
N GLU A 225 48.03 -32.15 -13.58
CA GLU A 225 46.69 -31.93 -13.02
C GLU A 225 45.59 -31.99 -14.10
N GLN A 226 44.71 -32.97 -13.94
CA GLN A 226 43.71 -33.40 -14.91
C GLN A 226 42.65 -32.31 -15.23
N PRO A 227 42.16 -32.22 -16.49
CA PRO A 227 41.22 -31.18 -16.95
C PRO A 227 39.77 -31.27 -16.40
N GLY A 228 39.48 -32.11 -15.41
CA GLY A 228 38.11 -32.58 -15.14
C GLY A 228 37.13 -31.61 -14.46
N ARG A 229 37.59 -30.58 -13.73
CA ARG A 229 36.68 -29.84 -12.81
C ARG A 229 35.79 -28.77 -13.47
N LEU A 230 36.28 -28.08 -14.48
CA LEU A 230 35.55 -26.98 -15.14
C LEU A 230 34.54 -27.50 -16.16
N GLU A 231 34.88 -28.56 -16.90
CA GLU A 231 33.96 -29.26 -17.79
C GLU A 231 32.86 -29.99 -16.99
N GLN A 232 33.19 -30.59 -15.84
CA GLN A 232 32.18 -31.15 -14.92
C GLN A 232 31.23 -30.09 -14.37
N GLY A 233 31.72 -28.90 -14.01
CA GLY A 233 30.88 -27.80 -13.50
C GLY A 233 29.93 -27.23 -14.55
N ALA A 234 30.42 -27.03 -15.78
CA ALA A 234 29.61 -26.57 -16.91
C ALA A 234 28.59 -27.63 -17.37
N LEU A 235 28.97 -28.90 -17.35
CA LEU A 235 28.05 -30.00 -17.67
C LEU A 235 26.99 -30.19 -16.57
N LEU A 236 27.34 -30.02 -15.29
CA LEU A 236 26.39 -30.02 -14.17
C LEU A 236 25.36 -28.89 -14.29
N ALA A 237 25.77 -27.70 -14.75
CA ALA A 237 24.88 -26.58 -15.01
C ALA A 237 23.96 -26.83 -16.23
N LEU A 238 24.47 -27.47 -17.29
CA LEU A 238 23.70 -27.84 -18.49
C LEU A 238 22.71 -28.98 -18.24
N LEU A 239 23.03 -29.93 -17.36
CA LEU A 239 22.17 -31.05 -17.01
C LEU A 239 20.99 -30.66 -16.09
N ALA A 240 21.07 -29.53 -15.39
CA ALA A 240 20.04 -29.09 -14.45
C ALA A 240 18.90 -28.24 -15.08
N LEU A 241 19.03 -27.84 -16.35
CA LEU A 241 18.16 -26.82 -16.97
C LEU A 241 16.83 -27.33 -17.57
N ASP A 242 16.68 -28.64 -17.81
CA ASP A 242 15.51 -29.18 -18.55
C ASP A 242 14.66 -30.19 -17.74
N GLY A 243 14.94 -30.35 -16.43
CA GLY A 243 14.16 -31.23 -15.53
C GLY A 243 14.28 -32.74 -15.80
N ARG A 244 15.13 -33.15 -16.74
CA ARG A 244 15.36 -34.57 -17.09
C ARG A 244 16.52 -35.15 -16.28
N GLU A 245 16.34 -36.36 -15.79
CA GLU A 245 17.35 -37.06 -15.00
C GLU A 245 18.44 -37.65 -15.91
N ARG A 246 19.66 -37.12 -15.81
CA ARG A 246 20.80 -37.51 -16.65
C ARG A 246 22.05 -37.79 -15.84
N VAL A 247 22.87 -38.69 -16.35
CA VAL A 247 24.12 -39.18 -15.76
C VAL A 247 25.23 -39.19 -16.81
N LEU A 248 26.41 -38.65 -16.46
CA LEU A 248 27.62 -38.75 -17.26
C LEU A 248 28.48 -39.91 -16.75
N LEU A 249 28.88 -40.78 -17.67
CA LEU A 249 29.74 -41.93 -17.44
C LEU A 249 31.13 -41.70 -18.06
N ASP A 250 32.18 -42.15 -17.38
CA ASP A 250 33.51 -42.32 -18.00
C ASP A 250 33.61 -43.63 -18.81
N GLU A 251 34.71 -43.82 -19.54
CA GLU A 251 34.98 -45.03 -20.33
C GLU A 251 34.98 -46.33 -19.51
N ALA A 252 35.17 -46.24 -18.20
CA ALA A 252 35.11 -47.38 -17.29
C ALA A 252 33.70 -47.61 -16.70
N GLY A 253 32.70 -46.83 -17.13
CA GLY A 253 31.32 -46.90 -16.65
C GLY A 253 31.11 -46.33 -15.25
N ARG A 254 32.01 -45.48 -14.76
CA ARG A 254 31.85 -44.79 -13.48
C ARG A 254 31.11 -43.48 -13.69
N VAL A 255 30.17 -43.21 -12.79
CA VAL A 255 29.43 -41.94 -12.76
C VAL A 255 30.40 -40.80 -12.43
N ARG A 256 30.60 -39.90 -13.38
CA ARG A 256 31.42 -38.70 -13.23
C ARG A 256 30.60 -37.49 -12.80
N ALA A 257 29.34 -37.42 -13.22
CA ALA A 257 28.40 -36.38 -12.83
C ALA A 257 26.97 -36.88 -12.96
N ALA A 258 26.06 -36.37 -12.14
CA ALA A 258 24.64 -36.68 -12.20
C ALA A 258 23.82 -35.43 -11.89
N SER A 259 22.69 -35.27 -12.56
CA SER A 259 21.67 -34.29 -12.17
C SER A 259 21.15 -34.57 -10.75
N ALA A 260 20.60 -33.56 -10.05
CA ALA A 260 20.17 -33.72 -8.66
C ALA A 260 19.14 -34.84 -8.46
N GLY A 261 18.18 -35.01 -9.39
CA GLY A 261 17.21 -36.12 -9.35
C GLY A 261 17.85 -37.49 -9.58
N ALA A 262 18.78 -37.56 -10.55
CA ALA A 262 19.55 -38.78 -10.81
C ALA A 262 20.43 -39.18 -9.62
N LEU A 263 21.04 -38.20 -8.93
CA LEU A 263 21.88 -38.46 -7.75
C LEU A 263 21.05 -39.04 -6.60
N GLY A 264 19.82 -38.55 -6.38
CA GLY A 264 18.92 -39.08 -5.37
C GLY A 264 18.49 -40.53 -5.60
N ARG A 265 18.45 -40.99 -6.87
CA ARG A 265 18.17 -42.40 -7.22
C ARG A 265 19.40 -43.31 -7.08
N LEU A 266 20.59 -42.74 -7.17
CA LEU A 266 21.87 -43.45 -7.04
C LEU A 266 22.32 -43.61 -5.58
N ASP A 267 21.75 -42.85 -4.64
CA ASP A 267 22.17 -42.86 -3.24
C ASP A 267 21.58 -44.05 -2.48
N GLY A 268 22.36 -45.13 -2.36
CA GLY A 268 22.30 -46.15 -1.29
C GLY A 268 21.05 -47.04 -1.14
N SER A 269 20.00 -46.89 -1.96
CA SER A 269 18.83 -47.77 -1.92
C SER A 269 19.02 -49.01 -2.81
N ALA A 270 18.27 -50.10 -2.56
CA ALA A 270 18.30 -51.31 -3.41
C ALA A 270 17.96 -51.01 -4.89
N ALA A 271 17.23 -49.92 -5.16
CA ALA A 271 16.98 -49.42 -6.51
C ALA A 271 18.23 -48.76 -7.14
N GLY A 272 19.11 -48.17 -6.33
CA GLY A 272 20.37 -47.55 -6.77
C GLY A 272 21.45 -48.56 -7.16
N GLU A 273 21.47 -49.75 -6.56
CA GLU A 273 22.37 -50.84 -6.97
C GLU A 273 22.00 -51.40 -8.34
N GLY A 274 20.70 -51.64 -8.59
CA GLY A 274 20.19 -52.05 -9.90
C GLY A 274 20.45 -51.01 -10.99
N LEU A 275 20.30 -49.73 -10.65
CA LEU A 275 20.58 -48.62 -11.56
C LEU A 275 22.07 -48.46 -11.87
N SER A 276 22.94 -48.68 -10.87
CA SER A 276 24.39 -48.63 -11.06
C SER A 276 24.90 -49.74 -11.96
N GLU A 277 24.33 -50.94 -11.85
CA GLU A 277 24.69 -52.06 -12.73
C GLU A 277 24.18 -51.85 -14.17
N ALA A 278 22.97 -51.32 -14.33
CA ALA A 278 22.41 -50.92 -15.62
C ALA A 278 23.29 -49.85 -16.32
N LEU A 279 23.79 -48.85 -15.58
CA LEU A 279 24.70 -47.85 -16.13
C LEU A 279 26.06 -48.43 -16.54
N ARG A 280 26.55 -49.47 -15.85
CA ARG A 280 27.78 -50.19 -16.27
C ARG A 280 27.57 -51.02 -17.54
N GLN A 281 26.41 -51.63 -17.70
CA GLN A 281 26.03 -52.33 -18.94
C GLN A 281 25.98 -51.36 -20.12
N VAL A 282 25.37 -50.19 -19.92
CA VAL A 282 25.36 -49.11 -20.92
C VAL A 282 26.78 -48.65 -21.29
N ALA A 283 27.69 -48.53 -20.32
CA ALA A 283 29.07 -48.14 -20.57
C ALA A 283 29.86 -49.20 -21.36
N ARG A 284 29.53 -50.49 -21.20
CA ARG A 284 30.07 -51.60 -22.02
C ARG A 284 29.45 -51.67 -23.42
N GLY A 285 28.47 -50.82 -23.69
CA GLY A 285 27.82 -50.70 -24.99
C GLY A 285 26.60 -51.60 -25.18
N GLU A 286 26.08 -52.18 -24.10
CA GLU A 286 24.85 -52.95 -24.11
C GLU A 286 23.63 -52.01 -24.11
N GLU A 287 22.60 -52.35 -24.89
CA GLU A 287 21.33 -51.61 -24.88
C GLU A 287 20.51 -52.02 -23.66
N VAL A 288 20.26 -51.06 -22.77
CA VAL A 288 19.40 -51.25 -21.59
C VAL A 288 18.06 -50.59 -21.85
N GLU A 289 16.99 -51.36 -21.68
CA GLU A 289 15.62 -50.94 -21.96
C GLU A 289 15.23 -49.70 -21.13
N GLY A 290 14.75 -48.64 -21.80
CA GLY A 290 14.33 -47.38 -21.17
C GLY A 290 15.42 -46.31 -21.02
N PHE A 291 16.69 -46.62 -21.30
CA PHE A 291 17.78 -45.64 -21.27
C PHE A 291 18.02 -45.04 -22.64
N ARG A 292 18.17 -43.72 -22.73
CA ARG A 292 18.68 -43.07 -23.95
C ARG A 292 20.13 -42.70 -23.76
N VAL A 293 20.99 -43.21 -24.63
CA VAL A 293 22.44 -43.10 -24.49
C VAL A 293 23.01 -42.31 -25.65
N GLN A 294 23.75 -41.25 -25.35
CA GLN A 294 24.52 -40.49 -26.31
C GLN A 294 26.01 -40.66 -26.01
N ARG A 295 26.75 -41.29 -26.92
CA ARG A 295 28.19 -41.50 -26.77
C ARG A 295 28.97 -40.23 -27.13
N LEU A 296 30.01 -39.95 -26.37
CA LEU A 296 30.94 -38.85 -26.56
C LEU A 296 32.37 -39.41 -26.60
N GLU A 297 33.31 -38.67 -27.18
CA GLU A 297 34.73 -39.03 -27.06
C GLU A 297 35.11 -38.98 -25.56
N GLY A 298 35.51 -40.12 -25.00
CA GLY A 298 35.87 -40.24 -23.59
C GLY A 298 34.74 -40.63 -22.61
N GLY A 299 33.53 -40.96 -23.10
CA GLY A 299 32.45 -41.40 -22.20
C GLY A 299 31.04 -41.46 -22.83
N ALA A 300 30.01 -41.44 -21.99
CA ALA A 300 28.61 -41.45 -22.43
C ALA A 300 27.71 -40.61 -21.52
N ILE A 301 26.73 -39.92 -22.11
CA ILE A 301 25.62 -39.31 -21.38
C ILE A 301 24.42 -40.25 -21.48
N CYS A 302 23.86 -40.60 -20.32
CA CYS A 302 22.69 -41.46 -20.19
C CYS A 302 21.52 -40.65 -19.61
N GLU A 303 20.39 -40.65 -20.30
CA GLU A 303 19.11 -40.18 -19.76
C GLU A 303 18.41 -41.37 -19.10
N LEU A 304 18.08 -41.19 -17.82
CA LEU A 304 17.40 -42.19 -17.02
C LEU A 304 15.93 -42.30 -17.45
N PRO A 305 15.33 -43.50 -17.41
CA PRO A 305 13.90 -43.64 -17.59
C PRO A 305 13.16 -42.85 -16.49
N PRO A 306 12.00 -42.24 -16.81
CA PRO A 306 11.18 -41.57 -15.80
C PRO A 306 10.85 -42.55 -14.67
N ALA A 307 10.89 -42.06 -13.43
CA ALA A 307 10.55 -42.83 -12.24
C ALA A 307 9.06 -43.24 -12.23
#